data_AF-A0A9W8GVQ2-F1
#
_entry.id   AF-A0A9W8GVQ2-F1
#
_cell.length_a   1.000
_cell.length_b   1.000
_cell.length_c   1.000
_cell.angle_alpha   90.00
_cell.angle_beta   90.00
_cell.angle_gamma   90.00
#
_symmetry.space_group_name_H-M   'P 1'
#
loop_
_entity.id
_entity.type
_entity.pdbx_description
1 polymer ?
#
loop_
_entity_poly.entity_id
_entity_poly.type
_entity_poly.pdbx_seq_one_letter_code
_entity_poly.pdbx_strand_id
1 'polypeptide(L)'
;MTVDAPFEITLCAAPATAPAAGATKVHGAISATQERILSPVGVYVQHYLRRLESNDADDQSDHLKVHADHTAAEAAKAISNLDLSEEEDEEESEDLLMTDPKEWKQQDHYAVLGLSKLRYRATLDDVIKSHRKKVLRHHPDKKAAQGHLNDDGFFKCIQKAFEILSDFTKRRQWDSVDPAIPDDIPSGKKKADFYEVFGPVFAREARFSSVQPVPELGDESTAREEVERFYEFWYSFDSWRSFEYLDKEDATGGGNRDDKRYNDAKNRKERATRKKEDIQRLRTL
;
A
#
# COMPACT_ATOMS: atom_id res chain seq x y z
N MET A 1 -37.32 37.93 1.18
CA MET A 1 -37.62 37.29 -0.12
C MET A 1 -36.93 35.95 -0.13
N THR A 2 -37.64 34.88 0.22
CA THR A 2 -37.15 33.50 0.18
C THR A 2 -37.28 33.01 -1.26
N VAL A 3 -36.15 32.76 -1.92
CA VAL A 3 -36.12 32.18 -3.25
C VAL A 3 -35.97 30.66 -3.06
N ASP A 4 -37.08 29.94 -3.10
CA ASP A 4 -37.07 28.49 -3.22
C ASP A 4 -36.67 28.14 -4.65
N ALA A 5 -35.44 27.65 -4.82
CA ALA A 5 -35.02 27.04 -6.08
C ALA A 5 -35.32 25.53 -6.01
N PRO A 6 -36.19 24.98 -6.89
CA PRO A 6 -36.43 23.55 -6.95
C PRO A 6 -35.21 22.88 -7.59
N PHE A 7 -34.32 22.31 -6.79
CA PHE A 7 -33.31 21.39 -7.28
C PHE A 7 -33.93 19.99 -7.37
N GLU A 8 -34.34 19.58 -8.58
CA GLU A 8 -34.64 18.17 -8.86
C GLU A 8 -33.32 17.38 -8.82
N ILE A 9 -33.20 16.48 -7.83
CA ILE A 9 -32.11 15.51 -7.79
C ILE A 9 -32.46 14.37 -8.74
N THR A 10 -32.00 14.47 -9.98
CA THR A 10 -32.07 13.36 -10.94
C THR A 10 -31.05 12.29 -10.53
N LEU A 11 -31.52 11.23 -9.89
CA LEU A 11 -30.67 10.07 -9.59
C LEU A 11 -30.20 9.43 -10.91
N CYS A 12 -28.88 9.24 -11.05
CA CYS A 12 -28.33 8.54 -12.21
C CYS A 12 -28.84 7.11 -12.28
N ALA A 13 -29.06 6.61 -13.50
CA ALA A 13 -29.40 5.21 -13.73
C ALA A 13 -28.31 4.30 -13.15
N ALA A 14 -28.73 3.16 -12.59
CA ALA A 14 -27.81 2.18 -12.04
C ALA A 14 -26.80 1.71 -13.11
N PRO A 15 -25.52 1.46 -12.73
CA PRO A 15 -24.49 1.02 -13.68
C PRO A 15 -24.88 -0.32 -14.32
N ALA A 16 -24.44 -0.56 -15.55
CA ALA A 16 -24.77 -1.77 -16.33
C ALA A 16 -24.31 -3.10 -15.68
N THR A 17 -23.46 -3.03 -14.66
CA THR A 17 -23.00 -4.15 -13.82
C THR A 17 -23.92 -4.46 -12.64
N ALA A 18 -25.00 -3.70 -12.44
CA ALA A 18 -25.96 -3.96 -11.37
C ALA A 18 -26.65 -5.32 -11.60
N PRO A 19 -26.77 -6.17 -10.55
CA PRO A 19 -27.38 -7.49 -10.67
C PRO A 19 -28.83 -7.38 -11.16
N ALA A 20 -29.18 -8.20 -12.16
CA ALA A 20 -30.51 -8.21 -12.74
C ALA A 20 -31.57 -8.57 -11.68
N ALA A 21 -32.47 -7.62 -11.41
CA ALA A 21 -33.77 -7.79 -10.75
C ALA A 21 -33.82 -8.75 -9.53
N GLY A 22 -32.77 -8.77 -8.70
CA GLY A 22 -32.82 -9.30 -7.35
C GLY A 22 -33.34 -8.25 -6.38
N ALA A 23 -34.10 -8.67 -5.36
CA ALA A 23 -34.80 -7.81 -4.41
C ALA A 23 -33.90 -6.68 -3.86
N THR A 24 -34.16 -5.45 -4.26
CA THR A 24 -33.54 -4.26 -3.68
C THR A 24 -33.96 -4.16 -2.22
N LYS A 25 -33.01 -4.35 -1.30
CA LYS A 25 -33.25 -4.16 0.13
C LYS A 25 -33.08 -2.68 0.45
N VAL A 26 -34.16 -2.01 0.83
CA VAL A 26 -34.09 -0.62 1.32
C VAL A 26 -33.29 -0.63 2.63
N HIS A 27 -32.09 -0.06 2.62
CA HIS A 27 -31.21 0.00 3.80
C HIS A 27 -31.64 1.08 4.82
N GLY A 28 -32.59 1.94 4.46
CA GLY A 28 -33.15 2.96 5.35
C GLY A 28 -33.99 3.98 4.57
N ALA A 29 -34.80 4.76 5.29
CA ALA A 29 -35.46 5.93 4.71
C ALA A 29 -34.45 7.08 4.54
N ILE A 30 -34.63 7.89 3.51
CA ILE A 30 -33.86 9.14 3.36
C ILE A 30 -34.16 10.00 4.58
N SER A 31 -33.11 10.53 5.22
CA SER A 31 -33.24 11.42 6.38
C SER A 31 -34.10 12.62 6.00
N ALA A 32 -34.98 13.07 6.90
CA ALA A 32 -35.74 14.29 6.68
C ALA A 32 -34.80 15.47 6.41
N THR A 33 -35.19 16.37 5.52
CA THR A 33 -34.44 17.61 5.26
C THR A 33 -34.32 18.39 6.57
N GLN A 34 -33.09 18.71 6.95
CA GLN A 34 -32.82 19.46 8.17
C GLN A 34 -32.41 20.89 7.78
N GLU A 35 -33.25 21.86 8.13
CA GLU A 35 -32.86 23.27 8.07
C GLU A 35 -31.76 23.50 9.12
N ARG A 36 -30.56 23.87 8.68
CA ARG A 36 -29.45 24.21 9.56
C ARG A 36 -29.10 25.67 9.39
N ILE A 37 -29.08 26.39 10.51
CA ILE A 37 -28.50 27.74 10.57
C ILE A 37 -26.98 27.55 10.52
N LEU A 38 -26.38 27.79 9.36
CA LEU A 38 -24.93 27.78 9.21
C LEU A 38 -24.39 29.06 9.84
N SER A 39 -23.51 28.94 10.84
CA SER A 39 -22.72 30.08 11.32
C SER A 39 -21.88 30.63 10.16
N PRO A 40 -21.63 31.95 10.05
CA PRO A 40 -20.91 32.58 8.93
C PRO A 40 -19.41 32.26 8.90
N VAL A 41 -18.99 31.18 9.57
CA VAL A 41 -17.61 30.77 9.74
C VAL A 41 -17.50 29.33 9.22
N GLY A 42 -16.44 29.07 8.46
CA GLY A 42 -16.13 27.75 7.93
C GLY A 42 -15.98 27.71 6.42
N VAL A 43 -15.32 26.67 5.95
CA VAL A 43 -14.91 26.48 4.55
C VAL A 43 -16.11 26.48 3.60
N TYR A 44 -17.22 25.88 4.02
CA TYR A 44 -18.45 25.81 3.23
C TYR A 44 -19.11 27.18 3.01
N VAL A 45 -19.02 28.08 3.99
CA VAL A 45 -19.56 29.45 3.88
C VAL A 45 -18.69 30.29 2.96
N GLN A 46 -17.36 30.15 3.07
CA GLN A 46 -16.43 30.85 2.17
C GLN A 46 -16.63 30.45 0.70
N HIS A 47 -16.95 29.18 0.43
CA HIS A 47 -17.34 28.73 -0.91
C HIS A 47 -18.66 29.33 -1.39
N TYR A 48 -19.68 29.34 -0.54
CA TYR A 48 -20.97 29.93 -0.88
C TYR A 48 -20.83 31.42 -1.23
N LEU A 49 -20.03 32.16 -0.46
CA LEU A 49 -19.74 33.57 -0.73
C LEU A 49 -18.96 33.74 -2.05
N ARG A 50 -17.93 32.93 -2.29
CA ARG A 50 -17.16 32.96 -3.55
C ARG A 50 -18.04 32.65 -4.76
N ARG A 51 -18.98 31.70 -4.63
CA ARG A 51 -19.96 31.39 -5.67
C ARG A 51 -20.91 32.55 -5.95
N LEU A 52 -21.30 33.31 -4.92
CA LEU A 52 -22.11 34.51 -5.12
C LEU A 52 -21.31 35.61 -5.84
N GLU A 53 -19.99 35.64 -5.68
CA GLU A 53 -19.09 36.59 -6.34
C GLU A 53 -18.70 36.16 -7.76
N SER A 54 -18.62 34.86 -8.05
CA SER A 54 -18.29 34.32 -9.38
C SER A 54 -19.55 33.94 -10.17
N ASN A 55 -19.77 34.56 -11.33
CA ASN A 55 -20.93 34.30 -12.19
C ASN A 55 -20.85 32.97 -12.99
N ASP A 56 -19.90 32.09 -12.66
CA ASP A 56 -19.59 30.89 -13.44
C ASP A 56 -20.30 29.64 -12.88
N ALA A 57 -21.01 28.91 -13.74
CA ALA A 57 -21.90 27.81 -13.37
C ALA A 57 -21.22 26.42 -13.22
N ASP A 58 -19.90 26.30 -13.41
CA ASP A 58 -19.16 25.02 -13.43
C ASP A 58 -18.45 24.66 -12.10
N ASP A 59 -18.98 25.15 -10.99
CA ASP A 59 -18.32 25.20 -9.67
C ASP A 59 -18.56 23.96 -8.77
N GLN A 60 -19.22 22.92 -9.28
CA GLN A 60 -19.43 21.69 -8.50
C GLN A 60 -18.15 20.85 -8.36
N SER A 61 -17.10 21.11 -9.14
CA SER A 61 -15.80 20.44 -8.99
C SER A 61 -14.92 21.07 -7.90
N ASP A 62 -15.16 22.34 -7.54
CA ASP A 62 -14.30 23.10 -6.64
C ASP A 62 -14.56 22.77 -5.16
N HIS A 63 -15.80 22.46 -4.78
CA HIS A 63 -16.11 22.04 -3.40
C HIS A 63 -15.41 20.72 -3.02
N LEU A 64 -15.32 19.79 -3.97
CA LEU A 64 -14.74 18.47 -3.74
C LEU A 64 -13.22 18.55 -3.64
N LYS A 65 -12.60 19.42 -4.47
CA LYS A 65 -11.17 19.73 -4.40
C LYS A 65 -10.80 20.40 -3.09
N VAL A 66 -11.55 21.42 -2.65
CA VAL A 66 -11.22 22.11 -1.41
C VAL A 66 -11.48 21.26 -0.17
N HIS A 67 -12.51 20.40 -0.19
CA HIS A 67 -12.66 19.39 0.86
C HIS A 67 -11.47 18.42 0.85
N ALA A 68 -11.04 17.93 -0.31
CA ALA A 68 -9.86 17.08 -0.43
C ALA A 68 -8.60 17.79 0.11
N ASP A 69 -8.37 19.04 -0.27
CA ASP A 69 -7.23 19.84 0.18
C ASP A 69 -7.27 20.12 1.68
N HIS A 70 -8.45 20.41 2.24
CA HIS A 70 -8.61 20.60 3.68
C HIS A 70 -8.38 19.30 4.45
N THR A 71 -8.94 18.18 3.97
CA THR A 71 -8.69 16.86 4.59
C THR A 71 -7.21 16.47 4.50
N ALA A 72 -6.52 16.79 3.40
CA ALA A 72 -5.09 16.57 3.25
C ALA A 72 -4.27 17.47 4.19
N ALA A 73 -4.64 18.74 4.33
CA ALA A 73 -4.00 19.68 5.25
C ALA A 73 -4.21 19.32 6.72
N GLU A 74 -5.42 18.86 7.07
CA GLU A 74 -5.76 18.40 8.41
C GLU A 74 -5.04 17.09 8.75
N ALA A 75 -4.94 16.15 7.80
CA ALA A 75 -4.09 14.97 7.92
C ALA A 75 -2.62 15.34 8.10
N ALA A 76 -2.10 16.29 7.31
CA ALA A 76 -0.72 16.77 7.44
C ALA A 76 -0.45 17.43 8.82
N LYS A 77 -1.44 18.16 9.37
CA LYS A 77 -1.36 18.80 10.69
C LYS A 77 -1.49 17.79 11.84
N ALA A 78 -2.35 16.79 11.69
CA ALA A 78 -2.42 15.66 12.62
C ALA A 78 -1.09 14.89 12.67
N ILE A 79 -0.45 14.67 11.51
CA ILE A 79 0.87 14.05 11.41
C ILE A 79 1.97 14.97 11.97
N SER A 80 1.85 16.30 11.79
CA SER A 80 2.82 17.26 12.30
C SER A 80 2.90 17.26 13.82
N ASN A 81 1.73 17.12 14.46
CA ASN A 81 1.51 17.12 15.91
C ASN A 81 1.70 15.75 16.57
N LEU A 82 1.92 14.70 15.78
CA LEU A 82 2.24 13.41 16.33
C LEU A 82 3.56 13.52 17.08
N ASP A 83 3.49 13.32 18.40
CA ASP A 83 4.63 13.28 19.28
C ASP A 83 5.58 12.19 18.77
N LEU A 84 6.74 12.60 18.26
CA LEU A 84 7.82 11.70 17.86
C LEU A 84 8.56 11.20 19.11
N SER A 85 7.79 10.88 20.17
CA SER A 85 8.27 10.41 21.45
C SER A 85 9.03 9.11 21.26
N GLU A 86 10.21 9.08 21.88
CA GLU A 86 11.16 8.02 22.25
C GLU A 86 10.78 6.53 22.08
N GLU A 87 10.14 6.12 20.98
CA GLU A 87 10.22 4.72 20.56
C GLU A 87 11.65 4.46 20.10
N GLU A 88 12.30 3.49 20.75
CA GLU A 88 13.65 3.02 20.47
C GLU A 88 13.83 2.82 18.97
N ASP A 89 14.56 3.75 18.38
CA ASP A 89 14.95 3.63 16.99
C ASP A 89 15.82 2.42 16.83
N GLU A 90 15.48 1.59 15.84
CA GLU A 90 16.37 0.54 15.39
C GLU A 90 17.72 1.18 15.04
N GLU A 91 18.79 0.71 15.69
CA GLU A 91 20.14 1.16 15.43
C GLU A 91 20.46 0.94 13.95
N GLU A 92 20.91 2.00 13.29
CA GLU A 92 21.30 1.96 11.89
C GLU A 92 22.66 1.29 11.79
N SER A 93 22.69 0.05 11.29
CA SER A 93 23.95 -0.64 11.02
C SER A 93 24.80 0.16 10.03
N GLU A 94 26.12 0.17 10.21
CA GLU A 94 27.07 0.85 9.31
C GLU A 94 26.89 0.43 7.84
N ASP A 95 26.56 -0.84 7.59
CA ASP A 95 26.30 -1.38 6.25
C ASP A 95 25.13 -0.66 5.55
N LEU A 96 24.05 -0.35 6.30
CA LEU A 96 22.89 0.36 5.76
C LEU A 96 23.23 1.80 5.38
N LEU A 97 24.09 2.46 6.17
CA LEU A 97 24.52 3.84 5.91
C LEU A 97 25.44 3.97 4.69
N MET A 98 26.21 2.92 4.40
CA MET A 98 27.14 2.86 3.27
C MET A 98 26.49 2.36 1.98
N THR A 99 25.18 2.12 1.97
CA THR A 99 24.50 1.57 0.80
C THR A 99 24.44 2.56 -0.36
N ASP A 100 24.80 2.10 -1.56
CA ASP A 100 24.84 2.94 -2.75
C ASP A 100 23.43 3.26 -3.28
N PRO A 101 23.08 4.55 -3.52
CA PRO A 101 21.76 4.93 -4.06
C PRO A 101 21.42 4.34 -5.43
N LYS A 102 22.46 3.99 -6.20
CA LYS A 102 22.30 3.39 -7.53
C LYS A 102 21.78 1.96 -7.43
N GLU A 103 22.10 1.25 -6.35
CA GLU A 103 21.71 -0.13 -6.12
C GLU A 103 20.41 -0.24 -5.31
N TRP A 104 19.52 0.75 -5.42
CA TRP A 104 18.26 0.82 -4.67
C TRP A 104 17.37 -0.43 -4.80
N LYS A 105 17.47 -1.19 -5.90
CA LYS A 105 16.71 -2.45 -6.09
C LYS A 105 17.16 -3.58 -5.15
N GLN A 106 18.37 -3.52 -4.60
CA GLN A 106 18.92 -4.54 -3.70
C GLN A 106 18.77 -4.17 -2.21
N GLN A 107 18.33 -2.95 -1.94
CA GLN A 107 18.22 -2.43 -0.58
C GLN A 107 16.93 -2.90 0.08
N ASP A 108 16.98 -3.16 1.39
CA ASP A 108 15.79 -3.39 2.19
C ASP A 108 15.12 -2.04 2.53
N HIS A 109 14.06 -1.71 1.80
CA HIS A 109 13.32 -0.45 1.96
C HIS A 109 12.71 -0.30 3.37
N TYR A 110 12.34 -1.41 4.03
CA TYR A 110 11.83 -1.36 5.39
C TYR A 110 12.96 -1.07 6.39
N ALA A 111 14.12 -1.71 6.23
CA ALA A 111 15.28 -1.44 7.08
C ALA A 111 15.79 0.01 6.94
N VAL A 112 15.80 0.56 5.72
CA VAL A 112 16.19 1.96 5.46
C VAL A 112 15.28 2.94 6.23
N LEU A 113 13.97 2.69 6.29
CA LEU A 113 13.04 3.49 7.08
C LEU A 113 13.04 3.15 8.58
N GLY A 114 13.72 2.09 9.03
CA GLY A 114 13.67 1.64 10.42
C GLY A 114 12.36 0.94 10.79
N LEU A 115 11.73 0.30 9.81
CA LEU A 115 10.50 -0.49 9.94
C LEU A 115 10.80 -1.99 9.81
N SER A 116 12.01 -2.44 10.14
CA SER A 116 12.43 -3.84 9.89
C SER A 116 11.63 -4.84 10.71
N LYS A 117 11.16 -4.46 11.92
CA LYS A 117 10.26 -5.26 12.76
C LYS A 117 8.83 -5.36 12.21
N LEU A 118 8.28 -4.28 11.66
CA LEU A 118 6.89 -4.22 11.18
C LEU A 118 6.74 -4.76 9.76
N ARG A 119 7.67 -4.45 8.85
CA ARG A 119 7.64 -4.83 7.42
C ARG A 119 6.28 -4.63 6.77
N TYR A 120 5.75 -5.68 6.13
CA TYR A 120 4.44 -5.70 5.47
C TYR A 120 3.26 -5.36 6.41
N ARG A 121 3.43 -5.46 7.73
CA ARG A 121 2.41 -5.04 8.72
C ARG A 121 2.41 -3.54 8.99
N ALA A 122 3.44 -2.80 8.57
CA ALA A 122 3.51 -1.35 8.77
C ALA A 122 2.36 -0.64 8.05
N THR A 123 1.68 0.27 8.71
CA THR A 123 0.64 1.09 8.06
C THR A 123 1.27 2.20 7.21
N LEU A 124 0.48 2.83 6.34
CA LEU A 124 0.97 4.00 5.60
C LEU A 124 1.40 5.13 6.55
N ASP A 125 0.69 5.27 7.66
CA ASP A 125 1.03 6.26 8.69
C ASP A 125 2.40 5.97 9.32
N ASP A 126 2.73 4.70 9.58
CA ASP A 126 4.04 4.31 10.10
C ASP A 126 5.17 4.61 9.10
N VAL A 127 4.90 4.38 7.81
CA VAL A 127 5.82 4.73 6.71
C VAL A 127 6.05 6.25 6.63
N ILE A 128 4.99 7.06 6.76
CA ILE A 128 5.11 8.53 6.75
C ILE A 128 5.86 9.05 7.97
N LYS A 129 5.54 8.52 9.16
CA LYS A 129 6.18 8.91 10.43
C LYS A 129 7.67 8.59 10.42
N SER A 130 8.03 7.37 10.06
CA SER A 130 9.41 6.90 9.98
C SER A 130 10.22 7.69 8.94
N HIS A 131 9.65 7.94 7.76
CA HIS A 131 10.27 8.80 6.74
C HIS A 131 10.56 10.21 7.27
N ARG A 132 9.58 10.87 7.93
CA ARG A 132 9.80 12.20 8.51
C ARG A 132 10.93 12.19 9.55
N LYS A 133 10.97 11.18 10.41
CA LYS A 133 12.02 11.00 11.43
C LYS A 133 13.40 10.85 10.79
N LYS A 134 13.53 9.99 9.76
CA LYS A 134 14.77 9.74 9.01
C LYS A 134 15.23 10.97 8.23
N VAL A 135 14.31 11.70 7.57
CA VAL A 135 14.62 12.94 6.85
C VAL A 135 15.21 14.00 7.79
N LEU A 136 14.64 14.18 8.98
CA LEU A 136 15.16 15.15 9.97
C LEU A 136 16.54 14.77 10.51
N ARG A 137 16.84 13.46 10.60
CA ARG A 137 18.14 12.96 11.05
C ARG A 137 19.23 13.08 10.01
N HIS A 138 18.95 12.63 8.79
CA HIS A 138 19.92 12.52 7.70
C HIS A 138 19.81 13.63 6.67
N HIS A 139 19.16 14.75 7.00
CA HIS A 139 19.05 15.88 6.09
C HIS A 139 20.44 16.35 5.66
N PRO A 140 20.70 16.57 4.35
CA PRO A 140 22.02 16.94 3.85
C PRO A 140 22.53 18.25 4.46
N ASP A 141 21.65 19.20 4.78
CA ASP A 141 22.00 20.45 5.47
C ASP A 141 22.63 20.22 6.86
N LYS A 142 22.06 19.28 7.64
CA LYS A 142 22.56 18.95 8.98
C LYS A 142 23.88 18.19 8.90
N LYS A 143 24.05 17.31 7.91
CA LYS A 143 25.30 16.59 7.66
C LYS A 143 26.41 17.52 7.15
N ALA A 144 26.06 18.50 6.32
CA ALA A 144 27.00 19.52 5.86
C ALA A 144 27.52 20.37 7.03
N ALA A 145 26.66 20.71 7.99
CA ALA A 145 27.07 21.39 9.23
C ALA A 145 28.01 20.55 10.12
N GLN A 146 27.99 19.22 9.99
CA GLN A 146 28.89 18.29 10.69
C GLN A 146 30.19 17.99 9.93
N GLY A 147 30.43 18.63 8.78
CA GLY A 147 31.65 18.46 7.98
C GLY A 147 31.62 17.30 6.98
N HIS A 148 30.48 16.60 6.85
CA HIS A 148 30.29 15.54 5.86
C HIS A 148 29.76 16.12 4.54
N LEU A 149 30.64 16.77 3.79
CA LEU A 149 30.32 17.31 2.47
C LEU A 149 30.17 16.15 1.47
N ASN A 150 29.02 16.06 0.79
CA ASN A 150 28.63 15.06 -0.23
C ASN A 150 28.14 13.68 0.27
N ASP A 151 27.87 13.51 1.57
CA ASP A 151 27.24 12.28 2.08
C ASP A 151 25.70 12.33 1.99
N ASP A 152 25.19 12.49 0.76
CA ASP A 152 23.76 12.50 0.44
C ASP A 152 23.23 11.14 -0.02
N GLY A 153 24.09 10.11 -0.03
CA GLY A 153 23.77 8.77 -0.52
C GLY A 153 22.63 8.14 0.27
N PHE A 154 22.79 8.03 1.59
CA PHE A 154 21.75 7.48 2.45
C PHE A 154 20.44 8.26 2.38
N PHE A 155 20.50 9.59 2.23
CA PHE A 155 19.30 10.43 2.06
C PHE A 155 18.53 10.12 0.78
N LYS A 156 19.23 9.84 -0.33
CA LYS A 156 18.60 9.37 -1.58
C LYS A 156 17.97 7.98 -1.40
N CYS A 157 18.60 7.10 -0.63
CA CYS A 157 18.04 5.78 -0.30
C CYS A 157 16.74 5.93 0.51
N ILE A 158 16.70 6.82 1.51
CA ILE A 158 15.49 7.13 2.30
C ILE A 158 14.35 7.60 1.39
N GLN A 159 14.62 8.54 0.48
CA GLN A 159 13.61 9.03 -0.47
C GLN A 159 13.10 7.90 -1.36
N LYS A 160 13.99 7.03 -1.85
CA LYS A 160 13.60 5.92 -2.72
C LYS A 160 12.78 4.87 -1.98
N ALA A 161 13.15 4.55 -0.75
CA ALA A 161 12.39 3.64 0.11
C ALA A 161 10.99 4.18 0.39
N PHE A 162 10.85 5.47 0.69
CA PHE A 162 9.55 6.10 0.85
C PHE A 162 8.71 6.09 -0.43
N GLU A 163 9.31 6.36 -1.60
CA GLU A 163 8.61 6.28 -2.90
C GLU A 163 8.01 4.89 -3.17
N ILE A 164 8.71 3.83 -2.75
CA ILE A 164 8.26 2.45 -2.94
C ILE A 164 7.20 2.07 -1.90
N LEU A 165 7.41 2.39 -0.63
CA LEU A 165 6.54 1.98 0.48
C LEU A 165 5.28 2.84 0.65
N SER A 166 5.26 4.06 0.12
CA SER A 166 4.09 4.94 0.16
C SER A 166 3.03 4.59 -0.90
N ASP A 167 3.45 4.10 -2.06
CA ASP A 167 2.55 3.66 -3.13
C ASP A 167 2.14 2.20 -2.91
N PHE A 168 0.84 1.96 -2.76
CA PHE A 168 0.28 0.62 -2.56
C PHE A 168 0.74 -0.39 -3.63
N THR A 169 0.81 0.03 -4.88
CA THR A 169 1.18 -0.84 -6.00
C THR A 169 2.65 -1.22 -5.93
N LYS A 170 3.54 -0.22 -5.77
CA LYS A 170 4.99 -0.46 -5.67
C LYS A 170 5.35 -1.24 -4.41
N ARG A 171 4.70 -0.93 -3.30
CA ARG A 171 4.85 -1.66 -2.04
C ARG A 171 4.48 -3.12 -2.22
N ARG A 172 3.35 -3.40 -2.86
CA ARG A 172 2.91 -4.77 -3.15
C ARG A 172 3.86 -5.52 -4.10
N GLN A 173 4.44 -4.83 -5.08
CA GLN A 173 5.48 -5.40 -5.95
C GLN A 173 6.75 -5.77 -5.16
N TRP A 174 7.17 -4.91 -4.23
CA TRP A 174 8.31 -5.17 -3.35
C TRP A 174 8.01 -6.32 -2.37
N ASP A 175 6.87 -6.27 -1.67
CA ASP A 175 6.45 -7.28 -0.70
C ASP A 175 6.32 -8.69 -1.32
N SER A 176 6.10 -8.76 -2.64
CA SER A 176 6.09 -10.02 -3.39
C SER A 176 7.46 -10.70 -3.46
N VAL A 177 8.55 -9.94 -3.33
CA VAL A 177 9.93 -10.42 -3.52
C VAL A 177 10.86 -10.02 -2.37
N ASP A 178 10.30 -9.70 -1.20
CA ASP A 178 11.04 -9.30 0.00
C ASP A 178 12.15 -10.31 0.33
N PRO A 179 13.44 -9.94 0.14
CA PRO A 179 14.57 -10.86 0.32
C PRO A 179 14.70 -11.38 1.74
N ALA A 180 14.21 -10.63 2.71
CA ALA A 180 14.41 -10.95 4.10
C ALA A 180 13.31 -11.90 4.64
N ILE A 181 12.44 -12.40 3.76
CA ILE A 181 11.47 -13.46 4.02
C ILE A 181 11.73 -14.59 3.01
N PRO A 182 12.56 -15.58 3.37
CA PRO A 182 12.95 -16.63 2.43
C PRO A 182 11.74 -17.51 2.09
N ASP A 183 11.61 -17.87 0.81
CA ASP A 183 10.55 -18.74 0.27
C ASP A 183 10.82 -20.24 0.49
N ASP A 184 11.72 -20.56 1.42
CA ASP A 184 12.16 -21.92 1.69
C ASP A 184 10.99 -22.77 2.20
N ILE A 185 10.84 -23.93 1.56
CA ILE A 185 9.94 -24.99 1.99
C ILE A 185 10.80 -26.04 2.71
N PRO A 186 10.50 -26.38 3.97
CA PRO A 186 11.21 -27.42 4.69
C PRO A 186 11.19 -28.75 3.90
N SER A 187 12.35 -29.16 3.40
CA SER A 187 12.52 -30.44 2.68
C SER A 187 13.14 -31.49 3.58
N GLY A 188 12.60 -32.71 3.54
CA GLY A 188 13.14 -33.89 4.22
C GLY A 188 12.43 -34.26 5.53
N LYS A 189 12.59 -35.54 5.92
CA LYS A 189 12.05 -36.10 7.17
C LYS A 189 12.83 -35.58 8.38
N LYS A 190 12.70 -34.29 8.70
CA LYS A 190 13.17 -33.77 9.99
C LYS A 190 12.29 -34.38 11.08
N LYS A 191 12.88 -34.85 12.18
CA LYS A 191 12.16 -35.32 13.38
C LYS A 191 11.62 -34.13 14.19
N ALA A 192 10.96 -33.20 13.52
CA ALA A 192 10.34 -32.03 14.14
C ALA A 192 8.82 -32.17 14.03
N ASP A 193 8.09 -31.53 14.93
CA ASP A 193 6.63 -31.55 14.91
C ASP A 193 6.10 -30.92 13.61
N PHE A 194 5.08 -31.54 13.03
CA PHE A 194 4.51 -31.13 11.75
C PHE A 194 3.98 -29.70 11.84
N TYR A 195 3.23 -29.39 12.89
CA TYR A 195 2.57 -28.09 13.06
C TYR A 195 3.58 -26.98 13.35
N GLU A 196 4.61 -27.24 14.15
CA GLU A 196 5.70 -26.29 14.39
C GLU A 196 6.51 -25.97 13.13
N VAL A 197 6.69 -26.93 12.23
CA VAL A 197 7.46 -26.74 11.00
C VAL A 197 6.62 -26.09 9.90
N PHE A 198 5.43 -26.61 9.63
CA PHE A 198 4.61 -26.19 8.49
C PHE A 198 3.65 -25.04 8.83
N GLY A 199 3.25 -24.89 10.09
CA GLY A 199 2.40 -23.77 10.53
C GLY A 199 2.96 -22.41 10.15
N PRO A 200 4.22 -22.08 10.50
CA PRO A 200 4.85 -20.83 10.07
C PRO A 200 4.98 -20.69 8.56
N VAL A 201 5.16 -21.79 7.83
CA VAL A 201 5.27 -21.77 6.35
C VAL A 201 3.94 -21.40 5.74
N PHE A 202 2.85 -22.08 6.10
CA PHE A 202 1.52 -21.74 5.60
C PHE A 202 1.10 -20.32 6.02
N ALA A 203 1.40 -19.89 7.24
CA ALA A 203 1.13 -18.51 7.69
C ALA A 203 1.93 -17.46 6.88
N ARG A 204 3.18 -17.78 6.53
CA ARG A 204 4.01 -16.93 5.65
C ARG A 204 3.39 -16.82 4.27
N GLU A 205 3.05 -17.94 3.64
CA GLU A 205 2.48 -17.98 2.29
C GLU A 205 1.06 -17.40 2.22
N ALA A 206 0.26 -17.57 3.28
CA ALA A 206 -1.12 -17.08 3.38
C ALA A 206 -1.25 -15.58 3.14
N ARG A 207 -0.18 -14.80 3.45
CA ARG A 207 -0.14 -13.36 3.18
C ARG A 207 -0.37 -13.03 1.70
N PHE A 208 0.02 -13.95 0.81
CA PHE A 208 -0.05 -13.77 -0.63
C PHE A 208 -1.38 -14.23 -1.24
N SER A 209 -2.31 -14.73 -0.44
CA SER A 209 -3.62 -15.15 -0.93
C SER A 209 -4.48 -13.97 -1.38
N SER A 210 -5.01 -14.04 -2.60
CA SER A 210 -6.08 -13.16 -3.10
C SER A 210 -7.42 -13.39 -2.37
N VAL A 211 -7.62 -14.59 -1.81
CA VAL A 211 -8.87 -15.02 -1.18
C VAL A 211 -8.71 -15.03 0.33
N GLN A 212 -9.61 -14.33 1.02
CA GLN A 212 -9.63 -14.22 2.48
C GLN A 212 -11.03 -14.60 3.00
N PRO A 213 -11.16 -15.20 4.20
CA PRO A 213 -10.08 -15.56 5.11
C PRO A 213 -9.32 -16.82 4.68
N VAL A 214 -8.02 -16.89 4.99
CA VAL A 214 -7.21 -18.10 4.79
C VAL A 214 -7.48 -19.10 5.91
N PRO A 215 -7.84 -20.36 5.63
CA PRO A 215 -7.97 -21.39 6.66
C PRO A 215 -6.64 -21.65 7.39
N GLU A 216 -6.70 -21.81 8.70
CA GLU A 216 -5.54 -22.17 9.52
C GLU A 216 -5.20 -23.66 9.40
N LEU A 217 -3.95 -24.03 9.65
CA LEU A 217 -3.49 -25.43 9.58
C LEU A 217 -4.16 -26.33 10.63
N GLY A 218 -4.54 -25.75 11.78
CA GLY A 218 -5.09 -26.49 12.91
C GLY A 218 -4.03 -27.23 13.74
N ASP A 219 -4.48 -28.29 14.40
CA ASP A 219 -3.74 -29.15 15.33
C ASP A 219 -4.18 -30.62 15.21
N GLU A 220 -3.69 -31.50 16.10
CA GLU A 220 -4.03 -32.94 16.10
C GLU A 220 -5.52 -33.21 16.41
N SER A 221 -6.21 -32.25 17.04
CA SER A 221 -7.63 -32.37 17.41
C SER A 221 -8.59 -31.85 16.35
N THR A 222 -8.07 -31.25 15.28
CA THR A 222 -8.84 -30.59 14.23
C THR A 222 -9.70 -31.59 13.46
N ALA A 223 -10.97 -31.21 13.23
CA ALA A 223 -11.92 -32.10 12.58
C ALA A 223 -11.51 -32.37 11.13
N ARG A 224 -11.77 -33.57 10.61
CA ARG A 224 -11.41 -33.95 9.23
C ARG A 224 -11.97 -32.97 8.19
N GLU A 225 -13.18 -32.46 8.41
CA GLU A 225 -13.80 -31.48 7.52
C GLU A 225 -13.02 -30.16 7.46
N GLU A 226 -12.43 -29.72 8.57
CA GLU A 226 -11.58 -28.52 8.62
C GLU A 226 -10.27 -28.75 7.88
N VAL A 227 -9.67 -29.93 8.06
CA VAL A 227 -8.47 -30.35 7.34
C VAL A 227 -8.72 -30.41 5.82
N GLU A 228 -9.85 -30.97 5.39
CA GLU A 228 -10.23 -31.03 3.98
C GLU A 228 -10.42 -29.63 3.38
N ARG A 229 -11.11 -28.73 4.10
CA ARG A 229 -11.25 -27.31 3.68
C ARG A 229 -9.91 -26.59 3.57
N PHE A 230 -9.00 -26.82 4.51
CA PHE A 230 -7.65 -26.26 4.49
C PHE A 230 -6.92 -26.68 3.22
N TYR A 231 -6.85 -27.99 2.94
CA TYR A 231 -6.14 -28.46 1.76
C TYR A 231 -6.82 -28.06 0.45
N GLU A 232 -8.15 -28.06 0.38
CA GLU A 232 -8.88 -27.59 -0.81
C GLU A 232 -8.54 -26.14 -1.16
N PHE A 233 -8.45 -25.28 -0.14
CA PHE A 233 -7.98 -23.90 -0.31
C PHE A 233 -6.55 -23.85 -0.88
N TRP A 234 -5.61 -24.64 -0.35
CA TRP A 234 -4.22 -24.63 -0.84
C TRP A 234 -4.06 -25.28 -2.23
N TYR A 235 -4.89 -26.26 -2.58
CA TYR A 235 -4.95 -26.82 -3.95
C TYR A 235 -5.42 -25.80 -4.97
N SER A 236 -6.31 -24.89 -4.56
CA SER A 236 -6.87 -23.81 -5.39
C SER A 236 -6.25 -22.44 -5.07
N PHE A 237 -5.05 -22.42 -4.46
CA PHE A 237 -4.42 -21.21 -3.99
C PHE A 237 -4.19 -20.19 -5.13
N ASP A 238 -4.84 -19.04 -5.01
CA ASP A 238 -4.63 -17.91 -5.91
C ASP A 238 -3.75 -16.87 -5.23
N SER A 239 -2.53 -16.71 -5.77
CA SER A 239 -1.55 -15.78 -5.26
C SER A 239 -1.63 -14.43 -5.98
N TRP A 240 -1.68 -13.37 -5.18
CA TRP A 240 -1.65 -12.00 -5.65
C TRP A 240 -0.23 -11.54 -6.00
N ARG A 241 0.81 -12.33 -5.67
CA ARG A 241 2.23 -12.02 -5.93
C ARG A 241 2.47 -11.59 -7.37
N SER A 242 3.24 -10.52 -7.51
CA SER A 242 3.75 -10.05 -8.80
C SER A 242 5.27 -9.94 -8.76
N PHE A 243 5.93 -10.31 -9.85
CA PHE A 243 7.40 -10.28 -9.95
C PHE A 243 7.88 -9.05 -10.73
N GLU A 244 7.08 -7.97 -10.72
CA GLU A 244 7.36 -6.71 -11.45
C GLU A 244 8.54 -5.96 -10.88
N TYR A 245 8.78 -6.05 -9.57
CA TYR A 245 9.94 -5.42 -8.95
C TYR A 245 11.27 -5.94 -9.52
N LEU A 246 11.29 -7.19 -10.00
CA LEU A 246 12.45 -7.84 -10.61
C LEU A 246 12.59 -7.58 -12.11
N ASP A 247 11.77 -6.71 -12.69
CA ASP A 247 11.91 -6.30 -14.08
C ASP A 247 13.25 -5.56 -14.26
N LYS A 248 14.07 -6.04 -15.21
CA LYS A 248 15.44 -5.55 -15.43
C LYS A 248 15.48 -4.21 -16.16
N GLU A 249 14.57 -4.04 -17.11
CA GLU A 249 14.43 -2.85 -17.93
C GLU A 249 13.28 -2.00 -17.40
N ASP A 250 13.56 -0.76 -17.03
CA ASP A 250 12.52 0.16 -16.58
C ASP A 250 11.69 0.64 -17.79
N ALA A 251 10.37 0.55 -17.70
CA ALA A 251 9.44 0.96 -18.77
C ALA A 251 9.51 2.47 -19.13
N THR A 252 10.27 3.24 -18.37
CA THR A 252 10.42 4.70 -18.46
C THR A 252 11.71 5.12 -19.19
N GLY A 253 12.57 4.17 -19.59
CA GLY A 253 13.76 4.47 -20.38
C GLY A 253 13.41 5.14 -21.71
N GLY A 254 14.06 6.28 -22.01
CA GLY A 254 13.84 7.11 -23.20
C GLY A 254 14.32 6.49 -24.52
N GLY A 255 13.88 5.27 -24.82
CA GLY A 255 14.16 4.55 -26.07
C GLY A 255 13.04 4.68 -27.11
N ASN A 256 13.27 4.09 -28.29
CA ASN A 256 12.24 4.05 -29.33
C ASN A 256 11.06 3.16 -28.91
N ARG A 257 9.88 3.41 -29.49
CA ARG A 257 8.65 2.67 -29.13
C ARG A 257 8.80 1.16 -29.25
N ASP A 258 9.55 0.70 -30.26
CA ASP A 258 9.77 -0.72 -30.50
C ASP A 258 10.69 -1.35 -29.45
N ASP A 259 11.71 -0.61 -28.98
CA ASP A 259 12.58 -1.05 -27.87
C ASP A 259 11.78 -1.20 -26.59
N LYS A 260 10.90 -0.23 -26.28
CA LYS A 260 10.00 -0.32 -25.13
C LYS A 260 9.09 -1.55 -25.22
N ARG A 261 8.48 -1.79 -26.38
CA ARG A 261 7.63 -2.96 -26.60
C ARG A 261 8.39 -4.27 -26.45
N TYR A 262 9.63 -4.32 -26.94
CA TYR A 262 10.51 -5.48 -26.82
C TYR A 262 10.87 -5.75 -25.35
N ASN A 263 11.25 -4.71 -24.61
CA ASN A 263 11.59 -4.80 -23.18
C ASN A 263 10.38 -5.22 -22.35
N ASP A 264 9.21 -4.63 -22.57
CA ASP A 264 7.96 -5.01 -21.90
C ASP A 264 7.59 -6.48 -22.18
N ALA A 265 7.79 -6.96 -23.40
CA ALA A 265 7.55 -8.36 -23.76
C ALA A 265 8.54 -9.31 -23.07
N LYS A 266 9.82 -8.92 -22.95
CA LYS A 266 10.85 -9.67 -22.24
C LYS A 266 10.54 -9.75 -20.75
N ASN A 267 10.22 -8.62 -20.11
CA ASN A 267 9.81 -8.55 -18.72
C ASN A 267 8.57 -9.41 -18.46
N ARG A 268 7.54 -9.31 -19.31
CA ARG A 268 6.33 -10.15 -19.20
C ARG A 268 6.65 -11.65 -19.24
N LYS A 269 7.55 -12.07 -20.12
CA LYS A 269 7.98 -13.48 -20.21
C LYS A 269 8.73 -13.91 -18.94
N GLU A 270 9.59 -13.05 -18.40
CA GLU A 270 10.33 -13.32 -17.17
C GLU A 270 9.37 -13.45 -15.96
N ARG A 271 8.40 -12.53 -15.84
CA ARG A 271 7.35 -12.59 -14.82
C ARG A 271 6.49 -13.85 -14.91
N ALA A 272 6.09 -14.24 -16.12
CA ALA A 272 5.33 -15.47 -16.34
C ALA A 272 6.13 -16.72 -15.93
N THR A 273 7.45 -16.71 -16.17
CA THR A 273 8.35 -17.80 -15.76
C THR A 273 8.43 -17.88 -14.23
N ARG A 274 8.70 -16.75 -13.55
CA ARG A 274 8.74 -16.69 -12.08
C ARG A 274 7.42 -17.07 -11.43
N LYS A 275 6.29 -16.63 -11.99
CA LYS A 275 4.96 -17.02 -11.49
C LYS A 275 4.73 -18.53 -11.64
N LYS A 276 5.20 -19.14 -12.73
CA LYS A 276 5.13 -20.60 -12.91
C LYS A 276 6.03 -21.32 -11.89
N GLU A 277 7.23 -20.83 -11.64
CA GLU A 277 8.17 -21.38 -10.65
C GLU A 277 7.60 -21.28 -9.23
N ASP A 278 7.00 -20.15 -8.85
CA ASP A 278 6.35 -19.97 -7.54
C ASP A 278 5.13 -20.88 -7.35
N ILE A 279 4.29 -21.04 -8.38
CA ILE A 279 3.19 -22.02 -8.35
C ILE A 279 3.73 -23.45 -8.23
N GLN A 280 4.81 -23.77 -8.94
CA GLN A 280 5.42 -25.10 -8.84
C GLN A 280 6.02 -25.34 -7.45
N ARG A 281 6.66 -24.31 -6.87
CA ARG A 281 7.17 -24.33 -5.49
C ARG A 281 6.05 -24.60 -4.50
N LEU A 282 4.94 -23.84 -4.55
CA LEU A 282 3.79 -24.04 -3.67
C LEU A 282 3.14 -25.42 -3.80
N ARG A 283 3.21 -26.07 -4.97
CA ARG A 283 2.72 -27.45 -5.14
C ARG A 283 3.63 -28.51 -4.51
N THR A 284 4.84 -28.14 -4.10
CA THR A 284 5.75 -29.02 -3.35
C THR A 284 5.62 -28.85 -1.84
N LEU A 285 4.88 -27.82 -1.39
CA LEU A 285 4.45 -27.63 -0.01
C LEU A 285 3.33 -28.62 0.33
#